data_AF-A0A2D0K4Y8-F1
#
_entry.id   AF-A0A2D0K4Y8-F1
#
_cell.length_a   1.000
_cell.length_b   1.000
_cell.length_c   1.000
_cell.angle_alpha   90.00
_cell.angle_beta   90.00
_cell.angle_gamma   90.00
#
_symmetry.space_group_name_H-M   'P 1'
#
loop_
_entity.id
_entity.type
_entity.pdbx_description
1 polymer ?
#
loop_
_entity_poly.entity_id
_entity_poly.type
_entity_poly.pdbx_seq_one_letter_code
_entity_poly.pdbx_strand_id
1 'polypeptide(L)' 'MKKQPERCQGNIATAGGCLSAMYLTGWVAQRLFDDEKRRNIHRQLIPAGQELHFETLIAQTLADAYV' A
#
# COMPACT_ATOMS: atom_id res chain seq x y z
N MET A 1 10.64 15.16 -11.25
CA MET A 1 10.20 13.78 -10.94
C MET A 1 9.92 13.69 -9.45
N LYS A 2 8.65 13.49 -9.02
CA LYS A 2 8.28 13.41 -7.59
C LYS A 2 8.82 12.10 -7.00
N LYS A 3 9.52 12.14 -5.87
CA LYS A 3 9.91 10.91 -5.16
C LYS A 3 8.65 10.32 -4.51
N GLN A 4 8.33 9.08 -4.84
CA GLN A 4 7.20 8.34 -4.27
C GLN A 4 7.71 7.02 -3.66
N PRO A 5 7.11 6.54 -2.57
CA PRO A 5 7.50 5.28 -1.93
C PRO A 5 7.16 4.04 -2.78
N GLU A 6 6.18 4.17 -3.68
CA GLU A 6 5.78 3.16 -4.67
C GLU A 6 5.53 3.83 -6.03
N ARG A 7 5.78 3.10 -7.12
CA ARG A 7 5.48 3.49 -8.51
C ARG A 7 4.91 2.29 -9.25
N CYS A 8 3.75 2.47 -9.88
CA CYS A 8 3.07 1.44 -10.66
C CYS A 8 3.02 1.79 -12.15
N GLN A 9 3.42 0.85 -13.01
CA GLN A 9 3.32 0.95 -14.46
C GLN A 9 2.73 -0.35 -15.01
N GLY A 10 1.43 -0.31 -15.37
CA GLY A 10 0.70 -1.48 -15.84
C GLY A 10 0.62 -2.58 -14.77
N ASN A 11 1.26 -3.72 -15.03
CA ASN A 11 1.33 -4.89 -14.13
C ASN A 11 2.64 -4.96 -13.32
N ILE A 12 3.46 -3.90 -13.34
CA ILE A 12 4.73 -3.84 -12.61
C ILE A 12 4.62 -2.74 -11.56
N ALA A 13 4.89 -3.09 -10.30
CA ALA A 13 4.99 -2.15 -9.19
C ALA A 13 6.39 -2.24 -8.57
N THR A 14 6.98 -1.08 -8.26
CA THR A 14 8.28 -0.98 -7.59
C THR A 14 8.13 -0.12 -6.34
N ALA A 15 8.69 -0.58 -5.22
CA ALA A 15 8.59 0.08 -3.93
C ALA A 15 9.98 0.24 -3.30
N GLY A 16 10.26 1.41 -2.72
CA GLY A 16 11.57 1.75 -2.17
C GLY A 16 11.52 1.98 -0.66
N GLY A 17 12.42 1.30 0.08
CA GLY A 17 12.47 1.32 1.55
C GLY A 17 11.76 0.12 2.18
N CYS A 18 12.24 -0.34 3.35
CA CYS A 18 11.78 -1.59 3.96
C CYS A 18 10.27 -1.61 4.27
N LEU A 19 9.74 -0.50 4.79
CA LEU A 19 8.32 -0.40 5.13
C LEU A 19 7.41 -0.17 3.91
N SER A 20 7.98 0.15 2.74
CA SER A 20 7.22 0.27 1.50
C SER A 20 6.72 -1.09 0.98
N ALA A 21 7.16 -2.20 1.60
CA ALA A 21 6.53 -3.51 1.42
C ALA A 21 5.03 -3.50 1.77
N MET A 22 4.59 -2.62 2.67
CA MET A 22 3.16 -2.42 2.97
C MET A 22 2.39 -1.93 1.74
N TYR A 23 2.97 -1.02 0.98
CA TYR A 23 2.33 -0.49 -0.23
C TYR A 23 2.33 -1.55 -1.33
N LEU A 24 3.48 -2.21 -1.58
CA LEU A 24 3.57 -3.30 -2.57
C LEU A 24 2.59 -4.46 -2.29
N THR A 25 2.50 -4.91 -1.04
CA THR A 25 1.52 -5.94 -0.64
C THR A 25 0.08 -5.43 -0.71
N GLY A 26 -0.14 -4.13 -0.48
CA GLY A 26 -1.44 -3.48 -0.66
C GLY A 26 -1.89 -3.45 -2.11
N TRP A 27 -0.99 -3.10 -3.04
CA TRP A 27 -1.24 -3.12 -4.47
C TRP A 27 -1.55 -4.55 -4.96
N VAL A 28 -0.77 -5.55 -4.54
CA VAL A 28 -1.04 -6.96 -4.87
C VAL A 28 -2.41 -7.40 -4.34
N ALA A 29 -2.74 -7.09 -3.09
CA ALA A 29 -4.02 -7.47 -2.49
C ALA A 29 -5.21 -6.84 -3.21
N GLN A 30 -5.17 -5.55 -3.55
CA GLN A 30 -6.24 -4.87 -4.29
C GLN A 30 -6.41 -5.40 -5.72
N ARG A 31 -5.32 -5.79 -6.38
CA ARG A 31 -5.37 -6.26 -7.77
C ARG A 31 -5.87 -7.70 -7.90
N LEU A 32 -5.65 -8.52 -6.88
CA LEU A 32 -6.07 -9.92 -6.84
C LEU A 32 -7.37 -10.15 -6.06
N PHE A 33 -7.72 -9.24 -5.16
CA PHE A 33 -8.86 -9.34 -4.25
C PHE A 33 -9.57 -7.98 -4.10
N ASP A 34 -9.67 -7.48 -2.87
CA ASP A 34 -10.39 -6.28 -2.48
C ASP A 34 -9.69 -5.54 -1.33
N ASP A 35 -10.23 -4.39 -0.96
CA ASP A 35 -9.73 -3.58 0.14
C ASP A 35 -9.85 -4.25 1.51
N GLU A 36 -10.82 -5.14 1.71
CA GLU A 36 -10.98 -5.85 2.97
C GLU A 36 -9.84 -6.83 3.18
N LYS A 37 -9.47 -7.58 2.13
CA LYS A 37 -8.31 -8.47 2.14
C LYS A 37 -7.03 -7.70 2.46
N ARG A 38 -6.82 -6.54 1.82
CA ARG A 38 -5.68 -5.66 2.11
C ARG A 38 -5.65 -5.26 3.58
N ARG A 39 -6.74 -4.72 4.11
CA ARG A 39 -6.85 -4.32 5.52
C ARG A 39 -6.55 -5.47 6.48
N ASN A 40 -7.08 -6.66 6.20
CA ASN A 40 -6.87 -7.83 7.05
C ASN A 40 -5.40 -8.27 7.09
N ILE A 41 -4.68 -8.20 5.96
CA ILE A 41 -3.23 -8.45 5.91
C ILE A 41 -2.48 -7.40 6.74
N HIS A 42 -2.77 -6.11 6.50
CA HIS A 42 -2.02 -5.01 7.11
C HIS A 42 -2.27 -4.83 8.61
N ARG A 43 -3.46 -5.17 9.12
CA ARG A 43 -3.79 -5.12 10.56
C ARG A 43 -2.81 -5.91 11.44
N GLN A 44 -2.15 -6.94 10.91
CA GLN A 44 -1.16 -7.72 11.67
C GLN A 44 0.19 -7.00 11.84
N LEU A 45 0.44 -5.95 11.06
CA LEU A 45 1.71 -5.23 11.00
C LEU A 45 1.59 -3.78 11.49
N ILE A 46 0.38 -3.22 11.43
CA ILE A 46 0.09 -1.85 11.87
C ILE A 46 0.20 -1.76 13.40
N PRO A 47 0.81 -0.68 13.94
CA PRO A 47 0.82 -0.45 15.38
C PRO A 47 -0.59 -0.39 15.98
N ALA A 48 -0.79 -1.04 17.12
CA ALA A 48 -2.08 -1.08 17.80
C ALA A 48 -2.62 0.33 18.08
N GLY A 49 -3.89 0.57 17.75
CA GLY A 49 -4.54 1.87 17.92
C GLY A 49 -4.23 2.89 16.82
N GLN A 50 -3.49 2.51 15.78
CA GLN A 50 -3.16 3.38 14.63
C GLN A 50 -3.81 2.91 13.32
N GLU A 51 -4.81 2.03 13.38
CA GLU A 51 -5.43 1.40 12.22
C GLU A 51 -5.99 2.42 11.23
N LEU A 52 -6.72 3.43 11.72
CA LEU A 52 -7.32 4.46 10.87
C LEU A 52 -6.25 5.36 10.20
N HIS A 53 -5.19 5.67 10.94
CA HIS A 53 -4.10 6.51 10.43
C HIS A 53 -3.35 5.78 9.31
N PHE A 54 -2.97 4.53 9.53
CA PHE A 54 -2.29 3.72 8.53
C PHE A 54 -3.19 3.37 7.35
N GLU A 55 -4.49 3.12 7.57
CA GLU A 55 -5.42 2.89 6.46
C GLU A 55 -5.49 4.12 5.54
N THR A 56 -5.59 5.31 6.12
CA THR A 56 -5.61 6.57 5.36
C THR A 56 -4.31 6.76 4.58
N LEU A 57 -3.16 6.58 5.24
CA LEU A 57 -1.83 6.71 4.64
C LEU A 57 -1.62 5.73 3.48
N ILE A 58 -1.96 4.45 3.68
CA ILE A 58 -1.79 3.40 2.69
C ILE A 58 -2.72 3.63 1.51
N ALA A 59 -4.01 3.91 1.74
CA ALA A 59 -4.98 4.14 0.68
C ALA A 59 -4.59 5.35 -0.19
N GLN A 60 -4.16 6.45 0.43
CA GLN A 60 -3.68 7.63 -0.31
C GLN A 60 -2.42 7.32 -1.12
N THR A 61 -1.46 6.60 -0.53
CA THR A 61 -0.22 6.23 -1.22
C THR A 61 -0.48 5.34 -2.43
N LEU A 62 -1.39 4.37 -2.31
CA LEU A 62 -1.77 3.48 -3.41
C LEU A 62 -2.52 4.22 -4.53
N ALA A 63 -3.39 5.18 -4.18
CA ALA A 63 -4.07 6.02 -5.15
C ALA A 63 -3.07 6.90 -5.94
N ASP A 64 -2.06 7.44 -5.27
CA ASP A 64 -1.03 8.30 -5.85
C ASP A 64 0.06 7.54 -6.63
N ALA A 65 0.10 6.20 -6.55
CA ALA A 65 1.14 5.35 -7.12
C ALA A 65 1.04 5.17 -8.64
N TYR A 66 -0.14 5.44 -9.22
CA TYR A 66 -0.37 5.40 -10.67
C TYR A 66 0.14 6.69 -11.32
N VAL A 67 0.92 6.54 -12.38
CA VAL A 67 1.42 7.63 -13.25
C VAL A 67 0.59 7.69 -14.52
#